data_AF-L1LTR5-F1
#
_entry.id   AF-L1LTR5-F1
#
_cell.length_a   1.000
_cell.length_b   1.000
_cell.length_c   1.000
_cell.angle_alpha   90.00
_cell.angle_beta   90.00
_cell.angle_gamma   90.00
#
_symmetry.space_group_name_H-M   'P 1'
#
loop_
_entity.id
_entity.type
_entity.pdbx_description
1 polymer ?
#
loop_
_entity_poly.entity_id
_entity_poly.type
_entity_poly.pdbx_seq_one_letter_code
_entity_poly.pdbx_strand_id
1 'polypeptide(L)'
;MNRSNSVSSITLGAALLGGVAMSINALAADACHEQWIKSSAYKTCHKLMSVEGPKGVCTLTVSCDEADGVPGDDESSIWTLDSVPKLTNSNGHLTGGVVPQATAPAPKVLLE
;
A
#
# COMPACT_ATOMS: atom_id res chain seq x y z
N MET A 1 23.34 24.71 68.03
CA MET A 1 22.17 24.65 67.12
C MET A 1 22.32 23.41 66.25
N ASN A 2 21.33 22.61 65.88
CA ASN A 2 20.10 22.11 66.51
C ASN A 2 19.79 20.81 65.73
N ARG A 3 19.22 19.81 66.39
CA ARG A 3 18.90 18.47 65.85
C ARG A 3 18.00 18.51 64.61
N SER A 4 18.08 17.50 63.73
CA SER A 4 17.02 16.47 63.61
C SER A 4 17.15 15.57 62.38
N ASN A 5 16.87 14.29 62.64
CA ASN A 5 16.70 13.17 61.72
C ASN A 5 15.56 13.39 60.72
N SER A 6 15.61 12.70 59.58
CA SER A 6 14.52 11.80 59.15
C SER A 6 14.95 10.91 57.98
N VAL A 7 15.00 9.62 58.27
CA VAL A 7 14.89 8.54 57.30
C VAL A 7 13.40 8.44 56.94
N SER A 8 13.07 8.40 55.65
CA SER A 8 11.76 7.93 55.20
C SER A 8 11.90 7.23 53.86
N SER A 9 11.91 5.91 53.93
CA SER A 9 11.67 5.00 52.83
C SER A 9 10.28 5.25 52.27
N ILE A 10 10.14 5.39 50.95
CA ILE A 10 8.87 5.09 50.29
C ILE A 10 9.18 4.24 49.07
N THR A 11 9.08 2.92 49.29
CA THR A 11 8.87 1.94 48.23
C THR A 11 7.48 2.17 47.66
N LEU A 12 7.37 2.93 46.55
CA LEU A 12 6.19 2.85 45.70
C LEU A 12 6.44 1.79 44.63
N GLY A 13 5.89 0.60 44.89
CA GLY A 13 5.63 -0.36 43.84
C GLY A 13 4.71 0.29 42.82
N ALA A 14 5.26 0.59 41.63
CA ALA A 14 4.46 0.94 40.48
C ALA A 14 3.72 -0.33 40.05
N ALA A 15 2.45 -0.36 40.45
CA ALA A 15 1.48 -1.34 40.08
C ALA A 15 1.46 -1.53 38.55
N LEU A 16 1.27 -2.79 38.18
CA LEU A 16 0.86 -3.28 36.87
C LEU A 16 -0.27 -2.40 36.32
N LEU A 17 0.07 -1.37 35.55
CA LEU A 17 -0.86 -0.78 34.61
C LEU A 17 -0.78 -1.65 33.38
N GLY A 18 -1.75 -2.58 33.35
CA GLY A 18 -2.01 -3.47 32.26
C GLY A 18 -1.86 -2.73 30.94
N GLY A 19 -1.08 -3.35 30.05
CA GLY A 19 -0.94 -2.89 28.69
C GLY A 19 -2.33 -2.65 28.14
N VAL A 20 -2.65 -1.38 27.92
CA VAL A 20 -3.60 -1.02 26.89
C VAL A 20 -2.87 -1.40 25.62
N ALA A 21 -3.03 -2.66 25.21
CA ALA A 21 -2.89 -3.02 23.82
C ALA A 21 -3.95 -2.18 23.13
N MET A 22 -3.57 -0.96 22.74
CA MET A 22 -4.31 -0.21 21.76
C MET A 22 -4.36 -1.16 20.57
N SER A 23 -5.52 -1.76 20.34
CA SER A 23 -5.81 -2.50 19.14
C SER A 23 -5.59 -1.52 18.01
N ILE A 24 -4.36 -1.49 17.51
CA ILE A 24 -4.01 -0.79 16.30
C ILE A 24 -4.82 -1.56 15.27
N ASN A 25 -5.99 -1.04 14.94
CA ASN A 25 -6.58 -1.28 13.64
C ASN A 25 -5.56 -0.71 12.66
N ALA A 26 -4.50 -1.47 12.40
CA ALA A 26 -3.75 -1.33 11.19
C ALA A 26 -4.81 -1.55 10.12
N LEU A 27 -5.37 -0.45 9.60
CA LEU A 27 -6.00 -0.41 8.30
C LEU A 27 -5.11 -1.29 7.44
N ALA A 28 -5.60 -2.46 7.04
CA ALA A 28 -4.81 -3.37 6.24
C ALA A 28 -4.37 -2.55 5.03
N ALA A 29 -3.10 -2.16 5.01
CA ALA A 29 -2.55 -1.40 3.92
C ALA A 29 -2.65 -2.33 2.72
N ASP A 30 -3.49 -1.94 1.76
CA ASP A 30 -3.69 -2.69 0.53
C ASP A 30 -2.30 -2.91 -0.11
N ALA A 31 -1.92 -4.17 -0.37
CA ALA A 31 -0.56 -4.48 -0.80
C ALA A 31 -0.22 -3.76 -2.12
N CYS A 32 -1.23 -3.51 -2.96
CA CYS A 32 -1.07 -2.72 -4.18
C CYS A 32 -0.69 -1.27 -3.87
N HIS A 33 -1.25 -0.66 -2.82
CA HIS A 33 -0.84 0.67 -2.37
C HIS A 33 0.64 0.71 -1.94
N GLU A 34 1.09 -0.29 -1.17
CA GLU A 34 2.50 -0.36 -0.73
C GLU A 34 3.46 -0.52 -1.91
N GLN A 35 3.09 -1.32 -2.91
CA GLN A 35 3.89 -1.47 -4.13
C GLN A 35 3.82 -0.23 -5.02
N TRP A 36 2.67 0.45 -5.06
CA TRP A 36 2.48 1.67 -5.84
C TRP A 36 3.38 2.82 -5.37
N ILE A 37 3.54 3.03 -4.06
CA ILE A 37 4.44 4.08 -3.54
C ILE A 37 5.90 3.87 -4.00
N LYS A 38 6.28 2.63 -4.31
CA LYS A 38 7.63 2.29 -4.81
C LYS A 38 7.78 2.52 -6.32
N SER A 39 6.68 2.72 -7.03
CA SER A 39 6.65 2.99 -8.47
C SER A 39 7.28 4.34 -8.80
N SER A 40 7.93 4.42 -9.96
CA SER A 40 8.41 5.71 -10.49
C SER A 40 7.25 6.64 -10.88
N ALA A 41 6.10 6.07 -11.26
CA ALA A 41 4.89 6.80 -11.62
C ALA A 41 4.24 7.52 -10.42
N TYR A 42 4.51 7.09 -9.18
CA TYR A 42 3.90 7.64 -7.96
C TYR A 42 4.04 9.16 -7.83
N LYS A 43 5.16 9.72 -8.33
CA LYS A 43 5.45 11.15 -8.21
C LYS A 43 4.72 12.03 -9.22
N THR A 44 4.20 11.42 -10.27
CA THR A 44 3.61 12.11 -11.43
C THR A 44 2.18 11.67 -11.68
N CYS A 45 1.57 10.96 -10.73
CA CYS A 45 0.19 10.49 -10.80
C CYS A 45 -0.47 10.70 -9.43
N HIS A 46 -1.62 11.38 -9.40
CA HIS A 46 -2.08 12.09 -8.19
C HIS A 46 -3.38 11.56 -7.60
N LYS A 47 -4.13 10.79 -8.37
CA LYS A 47 -5.32 10.08 -7.91
C LYS A 47 -4.94 8.62 -7.83
N LEU A 48 -5.17 7.94 -6.72
CA LEU A 48 -4.99 6.49 -6.65
C LEU A 48 -6.18 5.89 -5.91
N MET A 49 -6.92 5.05 -6.62
CA MET A 49 -7.68 3.99 -5.99
C MET A 49 -7.00 2.67 -6.35
N SER A 50 -6.60 1.90 -5.35
CA SER A 50 -6.08 0.55 -5.54
C SER A 50 -7.02 -0.47 -4.93
N VAL A 51 -7.17 -1.59 -5.62
CA VAL A 51 -7.88 -2.78 -5.12
C VAL A 51 -7.01 -3.99 -5.38
N GLU A 52 -6.62 -4.68 -4.32
CA GLU A 52 -6.03 -6.00 -4.40
C GLU A 52 -7.08 -7.06 -4.77
N GLY A 53 -6.87 -7.67 -5.93
CA GLY A 53 -7.62 -8.82 -6.44
C GLY A 53 -6.94 -10.16 -6.12
N PRO A 54 -7.63 -11.27 -6.41
CA PRO A 54 -7.08 -12.61 -6.16
C PRO A 54 -5.80 -12.85 -6.97
N LYS A 55 -4.91 -13.68 -6.42
CA LYS A 55 -3.64 -14.09 -7.05
C LYS A 55 -2.64 -12.93 -7.26
N GLY A 56 -2.63 -11.96 -6.35
CA GLY A 56 -1.68 -10.84 -6.40
C GLY A 56 -1.89 -9.97 -7.64
N VAL A 57 -3.15 -9.66 -7.94
CA VAL A 57 -3.52 -8.74 -9.01
C VAL A 57 -3.90 -7.41 -8.40
N CYS A 58 -3.48 -6.31 -9.01
CA CYS A 58 -3.78 -4.96 -8.58
C CYS A 58 -4.58 -4.25 -9.67
N THR A 59 -5.77 -3.77 -9.32
CA THR A 59 -6.48 -2.79 -10.15
C THR A 59 -6.12 -1.41 -9.63
N LEU A 60 -5.53 -0.58 -10.49
CA LEU A 60 -5.17 0.79 -10.17
C LEU A 60 -6.03 1.73 -11.01
N THR A 61 -6.62 2.73 -10.37
CA THR A 61 -7.24 3.86 -11.06
C THR A 61 -6.46 5.12 -10.71
N VAL A 62 -5.83 5.72 -11.72
CA VAL A 62 -4.96 6.88 -11.56
C VAL A 62 -5.20 7.96 -12.59
N SER A 63 -4.84 9.20 -12.25
CA SER A 63 -4.66 10.30 -13.22
C SER A 63 -3.19 10.69 -13.16
N CYS A 64 -2.52 10.63 -14.30
CA CYS A 64 -1.09 10.89 -14.47
C CYS A 64 -0.88 12.16 -15.28
N ASP A 65 0.14 12.93 -14.93
CA ASP A 65 0.48 14.15 -15.66
C ASP A 65 1.00 13.81 -17.06
N GLU A 66 0.58 14.59 -18.05
CA GLU A 66 1.15 14.59 -19.39
C GLU A 66 2.54 15.25 -19.40
N ALA A 67 3.24 15.21 -20.54
CA ALA A 67 4.58 15.76 -20.66
C ALA A 67 4.67 17.29 -20.40
N ASP A 68 3.56 18.01 -20.53
CA ASP A 68 3.45 19.44 -20.23
C ASP A 68 3.08 19.74 -18.77
N GLY A 69 2.88 18.71 -17.95
CA GLY A 69 2.49 18.83 -16.54
C GLY A 69 1.00 19.03 -16.31
N VAL A 70 0.17 18.94 -17.37
CA VAL A 70 -1.29 18.93 -17.23
C VAL A 70 -1.73 17.55 -16.73
N PRO A 71 -2.61 17.46 -15.72
CA PRO A 71 -3.18 16.18 -15.32
C PRO A 71 -3.96 15.56 -16.48
N GLY A 72 -3.57 14.35 -16.87
CA GLY A 72 -4.29 13.56 -17.86
C GLY A 72 -5.58 12.97 -17.30
N ASP A 73 -6.32 12.28 -18.17
CA ASP A 73 -7.56 11.61 -17.81
C ASP A 73 -7.36 10.51 -16.76
N ASP A 74 -8.45 10.16 -16.05
CA ASP A 74 -8.46 9.00 -15.17
C ASP A 74 -8.33 7.71 -16.00
N GLU A 75 -7.25 6.97 -15.81
CA GLU A 75 -7.00 5.65 -16.38
C GLU A 75 -7.24 4.57 -15.32
N SER A 76 -7.88 3.45 -15.70
CA SER A 76 -7.96 2.25 -14.87
C SER A 76 -7.28 1.07 -15.56
N SER A 77 -6.29 0.47 -14.90
CA SER A 77 -5.49 -0.62 -15.45
C SER A 77 -5.19 -1.72 -14.41
N ILE A 78 -4.97 -2.93 -14.92
CA ILE A 78 -4.79 -4.14 -14.11
C ILE A 78 -3.36 -4.65 -14.26
N TRP A 79 -2.69 -4.87 -13.14
CA TRP A 79 -1.28 -5.24 -13.08
C TRP A 79 -1.06 -6.40 -12.13
N THR A 80 -0.01 -7.19 -12.33
CA THR A 80 0.45 -8.11 -11.27
C THR A 80 1.11 -7.29 -10.16
N LEU A 81 0.94 -7.70 -8.90
CA LEU A 81 1.44 -7.02 -7.70
C LEU A 81 2.96 -6.76 -7.80
N ASP A 82 3.73 -7.76 -8.23
CA ASP A 82 5.20 -7.66 -8.40
C ASP A 82 5.63 -6.72 -9.54
N SER A 83 4.70 -6.31 -10.40
CA SER A 83 4.97 -5.38 -11.50
C SER A 83 4.62 -3.93 -11.18
N VAL A 84 3.77 -3.69 -10.18
CA VAL A 84 3.37 -2.34 -9.76
C VAL A 84 4.57 -1.42 -9.46
N PRO A 85 5.64 -1.85 -8.76
CA PRO A 85 6.82 -1.00 -8.51
C PRO A 85 7.60 -0.62 -9.77
N LYS A 86 7.37 -1.31 -10.90
CA LYS A 86 8.05 -1.09 -12.18
C LYS A 86 7.27 -0.13 -13.07
N LEU A 87 6.09 0.32 -12.63
CA LEU A 87 5.27 1.23 -13.41
C LEU A 87 5.96 2.58 -13.57
N THR A 88 5.75 3.16 -14.74
CA THR A 88 6.28 4.46 -15.17
C THR A 88 5.14 5.24 -15.82
N ASN A 89 5.17 6.56 -15.66
CA ASN A 89 4.28 7.44 -16.41
C ASN A 89 4.92 7.77 -17.76
N SER A 90 4.24 7.44 -18.85
CA SER A 90 4.61 7.80 -20.21
C SER A 90 3.53 8.68 -20.82
N ASN A 91 3.71 10.00 -20.72
CA ASN A 91 2.80 11.01 -21.25
C ASN A 91 1.33 10.78 -20.86
N GLY A 92 1.05 10.69 -19.55
CA GLY A 92 -0.28 10.48 -19.02
C GLY A 92 -0.71 9.02 -18.90
N HIS A 93 0.10 8.06 -19.37
CA HIS A 93 -0.26 6.64 -19.39
C HIS A 93 0.65 5.76 -18.53
N LEU A 94 0.09 4.76 -17.85
CA LEU A 94 0.87 3.79 -17.09
C LEU A 94 1.48 2.71 -18.00
N THR A 95 2.79 2.53 -17.89
CA THR A 95 3.55 1.52 -18.65
C THR A 95 4.65 0.86 -17.79
N GLY A 96 5.33 -0.16 -18.31
CA GLY A 96 6.52 -0.77 -17.66
C GLY A 96 6.24 -1.98 -16.75
N GLY A 97 4.97 -2.36 -16.57
CA GLY A 97 4.54 -3.52 -15.79
C GLY A 97 4.23 -4.78 -16.60
N VAL A 98 3.71 -5.80 -15.92
CA VAL A 98 3.19 -7.03 -16.53
C VAL A 98 1.71 -7.11 -16.23
N VAL A 99 0.89 -7.14 -17.28
CA VAL A 99 -0.55 -7.38 -17.14
C VAL A 99 -0.80 -8.87 -16.86
N PRO A 100 -1.75 -9.24 -16.00
CA PRO A 100 -2.10 -10.63 -15.80
C PRO A 100 -2.54 -11.24 -17.14
N GLN A 101 -1.90 -12.32 -17.58
CA GLN A 101 -2.40 -13.05 -18.74
C GLN A 101 -3.78 -13.60 -18.41
N ALA A 102 -4.77 -13.32 -19.24
CA ALA A 102 -6.00 -14.08 -19.23
C ALA A 102 -5.62 -15.53 -19.49
N THR A 103 -5.75 -16.42 -18.49
CA THR A 103 -5.67 -17.85 -18.73
C THR A 103 -6.71 -18.17 -19.80
N ALA A 104 -6.25 -18.49 -21.02
CA ALA A 104 -7.13 -18.92 -22.09
C ALA A 104 -8.01 -20.07 -21.56
N PRO A 105 -9.31 -20.11 -21.92
CA PRO A 105 -10.15 -21.23 -21.53
C PRO A 105 -9.47 -22.52 -21.99
N ALA A 106 -9.44 -23.53 -21.11
CA ALA A 106 -8.86 -24.82 -21.42
C ALA A 106 -9.42 -25.32 -22.78
N PRO A 107 -8.58 -25.87 -23.66
CA PRO A 107 -9.05 -26.37 -24.95
C PRO A 107 -10.17 -27.38 -24.67
N LYS A 108 -11.36 -27.10 -25.22
CA LYS A 108 -12.44 -28.08 -25.22
C LYS A 108 -11.93 -29.27 -26.02
N VAL A 109 -11.58 -30.36 -25.33
CA VAL A 109 -11.35 -31.65 -25.97
C VAL A 109 -12.68 -32.03 -26.61
N LEU A 110 -12.77 -31.87 -27.93
CA LEU A 110 -13.88 -32.42 -28.70
C LEU A 110 -13.66 -33.93 -28.70
N LEU A 111 -14.40 -34.65 -27.88
CA LEU A 111 -14.52 -36.10 -27.99
C LEU A 111 -15.32 -36.36 -29.28
N GLU A 112 -14.64 -36.80 -30.34
CA GLU A 112 -15.27 -37.51 -31.47
C GLU A 112 -15.32 -39.02 -31.18
#